data_AF-A0A0L8GSH9-F1
#
_entry.id   AF-A0A0L8GSH9-F1
#
_cell.length_a   1.000
_cell.length_b   1.000
_cell.length_c   1.000
_cell.angle_alpha   90.00
_cell.angle_beta   90.00
_cell.angle_gamma   90.00
#
_symmetry.space_group_name_H-M   'P 1'
#
loop_
_entity.id
_entity.type
_entity.pdbx_description
1 polymer ?
#
loop_
_entity_poly.entity_id
_entity_poly.type
_entity_poly.pdbx_seq_one_letter_code
_entity_poly.pdbx_strand_id
1 'polypeptide(L)'
;MFPSKEELVDNPEIDVQLIDYMRTQSAFSIISIFLMFLAHVFAFYSFKRPRYIIKRLTALLHMMTAACLLVLNEVYIKSVDHGIDHIPARHPKIATYRYGFSFILSWISFVIYFLAGCVFLFASHKQKTEMADEEDELAEQDEPMHLGRI
;
A
#
# COMPACT_ATOMS: atom_id res chain seq x y z
N MET A 1 -11.89 -17.15 -16.80
CA MET A 1 -12.36 -18.46 -16.28
C MET A 1 -11.10 -19.20 -15.86
N PHE A 2 -10.96 -19.56 -14.58
CA PHE A 2 -9.80 -20.30 -14.11
C PHE A 2 -9.96 -21.78 -14.52
N PRO A 3 -8.88 -22.46 -14.96
CA PRO A 3 -8.94 -23.85 -15.40
C PRO A 3 -9.39 -24.79 -14.26
N SER A 4 -10.10 -25.87 -14.63
CA SER A 4 -10.51 -26.91 -13.68
C SER A 4 -9.29 -27.66 -13.14
N LYS A 5 -9.38 -28.23 -11.93
CA LYS A 5 -8.29 -29.02 -11.33
C LYS A 5 -7.85 -30.19 -12.22
N GLU A 6 -8.77 -30.72 -13.03
CA GLU A 6 -8.53 -31.81 -13.98
C GLU A 6 -7.71 -31.34 -15.20
N GLU A 7 -7.92 -30.10 -15.68
CA GLU A 7 -7.16 -29.51 -16.79
C GLU A 7 -5.73 -29.08 -16.38
N LEU A 8 -5.52 -28.88 -15.07
CA LEU A 8 -4.21 -28.51 -14.49
C LEU A 8 -3.27 -29.70 -14.35
N VAL A 9 -3.80 -30.92 -14.20
CA VAL A 9 -2.98 -32.13 -14.13
C VAL A 9 -2.51 -32.57 -15.52
N ASP A 10 -3.28 -32.24 -16.56
CA ASP A 10 -3.03 -32.70 -17.93
C ASP A 10 -2.09 -31.77 -18.73
N ASN A 11 -1.89 -30.51 -18.29
CA ASN A 11 -1.01 -29.54 -18.96
C ASN A 11 0.29 -29.27 -18.20
N PRO A 12 1.46 -29.73 -18.69
CA PRO A 12 2.76 -29.46 -18.07
C PRO A 12 3.22 -27.99 -18.17
N GLU A 13 2.44 -27.12 -18.80
CA GLU A 13 2.73 -25.69 -18.95
C GLU A 13 2.10 -24.80 -17.86
N ILE A 14 1.19 -25.37 -17.04
CA ILE A 14 0.40 -24.59 -16.06
C ILE A 14 0.64 -25.14 -14.66
N ASP A 15 1.38 -24.39 -13.86
CA ASP A 15 1.63 -24.73 -12.45
C ASP A 15 0.57 -24.09 -11.53
N VAL A 16 0.02 -24.89 -10.62
CA VAL A 16 -0.94 -24.47 -9.59
C VAL A 16 -0.36 -23.36 -8.72
N GLN A 17 0.94 -23.44 -8.39
CA GLN A 17 1.61 -22.44 -7.55
C GLN A 17 1.70 -21.08 -8.25
N LEU A 18 1.90 -21.06 -9.57
CA LEU A 18 1.89 -19.83 -10.36
C LEU A 18 0.50 -19.17 -10.38
N ILE A 19 -0.56 -19.97 -10.45
CA ILE A 19 -1.95 -19.48 -10.39
C ILE A 19 -2.23 -18.86 -9.01
N ASP A 20 -1.75 -19.49 -7.93
CA ASP A 20 -1.93 -18.95 -6.58
C ASP A 20 -1.17 -17.64 -6.37
N TYR A 21 0.03 -17.49 -6.96
CA TYR A 21 0.72 -16.20 -7.00
C TYR A 21 -0.08 -15.13 -7.74
N MET A 22 -0.65 -15.45 -8.91
CA MET A 22 -1.50 -14.50 -9.65
C MET A 22 -2.77 -14.12 -8.88
N ARG A 23 -3.38 -15.07 -8.16
CA ARG A 23 -4.55 -14.79 -7.30
C ARG A 23 -4.18 -13.85 -6.16
N THR A 24 -3.04 -14.10 -5.52
CA THR A 24 -2.54 -13.24 -4.44
C THR A 24 -2.21 -11.84 -4.96
N GLN A 25 -1.50 -11.75 -6.09
CA GLN A 25 -1.11 -10.48 -6.71
C GLN A 25 -2.35 -9.64 -7.09
N SER A 26 -3.36 -10.24 -7.70
CA SER A 26 -4.60 -9.53 -8.06
C SER A 26 -5.39 -9.07 -6.82
N ALA A 27 -5.50 -9.90 -5.78
CA ALA A 27 -6.15 -9.52 -4.53
C ALA A 27 -5.46 -8.33 -3.85
N PHE A 28 -4.14 -8.39 -3.68
CA PHE A 28 -3.36 -7.29 -3.09
C PHE A 28 -3.39 -6.03 -3.97
N SER A 29 -3.42 -6.16 -5.29
CA SER A 29 -3.56 -5.02 -6.20
C SER A 29 -4.87 -4.28 -5.97
N ILE A 30 -5.99 -4.99 -5.85
CA ILE A 30 -7.30 -4.39 -5.59
C ILE A 30 -7.30 -3.68 -4.24
N ILE A 31 -6.81 -4.35 -3.19
CA ILE A 31 -6.71 -3.78 -1.84
C ILE A 31 -5.84 -2.51 -1.86
N SER A 32 -4.69 -2.54 -2.54
CA SER A 32 -3.81 -1.37 -2.62
C SER A 32 -4.49 -0.18 -3.29
N ILE A 33 -5.28 -0.39 -4.35
CA ILE A 33 -6.01 0.69 -5.03
C ILE A 33 -7.04 1.34 -4.09
N PHE A 34 -7.78 0.53 -3.34
CA PHE A 34 -8.72 1.04 -2.33
C PHE A 34 -8.00 1.85 -1.24
N LEU A 35 -6.87 1.36 -0.73
CA LEU A 35 -6.08 2.07 0.27
C LEU A 35 -5.47 3.36 -0.29
N MET A 36 -4.95 3.34 -1.53
CA MET A 36 -4.44 4.52 -2.22
C MET A 36 -5.53 5.60 -2.34
N PHE A 37 -6.75 5.21 -2.72
CA PHE A 37 -7.88 6.14 -2.82
C PHE A 37 -8.23 6.75 -1.47
N LEU A 38 -8.39 5.92 -0.43
CA LEU A 38 -8.68 6.40 0.92
C LEU A 38 -7.58 7.32 1.44
N ALA A 39 -6.31 6.93 1.31
CA ALA A 39 -5.16 7.74 1.74
C ALA A 39 -5.17 9.14 1.12
N HIS A 40 -5.48 9.25 -0.18
CA HIS A 40 -5.61 10.55 -0.84
C HIS A 40 -6.79 11.37 -0.32
N VAL A 41 -7.97 10.77 -0.13
CA VAL A 41 -9.14 11.48 0.41
C VAL A 41 -8.81 12.05 1.80
N PHE A 42 -8.18 11.25 2.66
CA PHE A 42 -7.76 11.69 3.98
C PHE A 42 -6.63 12.75 3.93
N ALA A 43 -5.70 12.65 2.98
CA ALA A 43 -4.67 13.67 2.78
C ALA A 43 -5.27 15.02 2.37
N PHE A 44 -6.21 15.06 1.42
CA PHE A 44 -6.92 16.28 1.07
C PHE A 44 -7.76 16.82 2.23
N TYR A 45 -8.42 15.93 2.97
CA TYR A 45 -9.20 16.31 4.15
C TYR A 45 -8.33 16.91 5.25
N SER A 46 -7.12 16.36 5.44
CA SER A 46 -6.14 16.86 6.41
C SER A 46 -5.66 18.28 6.11
N PHE A 47 -5.68 18.74 4.85
CA PHE A 47 -5.35 20.12 4.50
C PHE A 47 -6.49 21.09 4.82
N LYS A 48 -7.75 20.64 4.75
CA LYS A 48 -8.92 21.49 5.06
C LYS A 48 -9.19 21.62 6.56
N ARG A 49 -8.93 20.57 7.35
CA ARG A 49 -9.07 20.58 8.82
C ARG A 49 -7.80 19.98 9.43
N PRO A 50 -6.82 20.79 9.89
CA PRO A 50 -5.50 20.32 10.31
C PRO A 50 -5.48 19.64 11.68
N ARG A 51 -6.50 18.84 12.02
CA ARG A 51 -6.54 18.11 13.30
C ARG A 51 -5.44 17.05 13.35
N TYR A 52 -4.77 16.95 14.50
CA TYR A 52 -3.67 16.01 14.69
C TYR A 52 -4.07 14.55 14.47
N ILE A 53 -5.29 14.15 14.85
CA ILE A 53 -5.79 12.77 14.69
C ILE A 53 -5.88 12.40 13.20
N ILE A 54 -6.36 13.32 12.35
CA ILE A 54 -6.51 13.09 10.91
C ILE A 54 -5.14 12.95 10.24
N LYS A 55 -4.15 13.75 10.66
CA LYS A 55 -2.76 13.65 10.18
C LYS A 55 -2.17 12.27 10.49
N ARG A 56 -2.38 11.74 11.71
CA ARG A 56 -1.93 10.38 12.10
C ARG A 56 -2.61 9.29 11.29
N LEU A 57 -3.93 9.40 11.11
CA LEU A 57 -4.69 8.43 10.32
C LEU A 57 -4.22 8.41 8.86
N THR A 58 -4.01 9.59 8.27
CA THR A 58 -3.49 9.75 6.91
C THR A 58 -2.10 9.12 6.78
N ALA A 59 -1.22 9.36 7.75
CA ALA A 59 0.11 8.78 7.77
C ALA A 59 0.07 7.24 7.82
N LEU A 60 -0.79 6.67 8.66
CA LEU A 60 -1.00 5.22 8.74
C LEU A 60 -1.54 4.64 7.43
N LEU A 61 -2.48 5.32 6.77
CA LEU A 61 -3.03 4.87 5.48
C LEU A 61 -1.96 4.88 4.37
N HIS A 62 -1.12 5.91 4.30
CA HIS A 62 0.00 5.93 3.35
C HIS A 62 1.04 4.83 3.65
N MET A 63 1.38 4.59 4.93
CA MET A 63 2.28 3.51 5.33
C MET A 63 1.71 2.12 5.03
N MET A 64 0.42 1.91 5.27
CA MET A 64 -0.26 0.65 4.95
C MET A 64 -0.32 0.41 3.44
N THR A 65 -0.55 1.47 2.66
CA THR A 65 -0.47 1.40 1.20
C THR A 65 0.93 1.03 0.72
N ALA A 66 1.98 1.64 1.29
CA ALA A 66 3.36 1.31 0.98
C ALA A 66 3.68 -0.16 1.33
N ALA A 67 3.22 -0.66 2.48
CA ALA A 67 3.38 -2.07 2.85
C ALA A 67 2.70 -3.02 1.85
N CYS A 68 1.48 -2.71 1.39
CA CYS A 68 0.81 -3.50 0.36
C CYS A 68 1.58 -3.51 -0.98
N LEU A 69 2.13 -2.36 -1.40
CA LEU A 69 2.95 -2.29 -2.63
C LEU A 69 4.25 -3.10 -2.50
N LEU A 70 4.88 -3.09 -1.33
CA LEU A 70 6.07 -3.91 -1.05
C LEU A 70 5.75 -5.40 -1.16
N VAL A 71 4.66 -5.86 -0.54
CA VAL A 71 4.20 -7.25 -0.65
C VAL A 71 3.91 -7.62 -2.11
N LEU A 72 3.27 -6.72 -2.87
CA LEU A 72 2.95 -6.96 -4.27
C LEU A 72 4.21 -7.11 -5.15
N ASN A 73 5.22 -6.28 -4.91
CA ASN A 73 6.52 -6.40 -5.59
C ASN A 73 7.23 -7.71 -5.23
N GLU A 74 7.21 -8.12 -3.96
CA GLU A 74 7.83 -9.37 -3.52
C GLU A 74 7.13 -10.60 -4.14
N VAL A 75 5.79 -10.64 -4.09
CA VAL A 75 5.00 -11.71 -4.71
C VAL A 75 5.27 -11.77 -6.22
N TYR A 76 5.41 -10.63 -6.89
CA TYR A 76 5.73 -10.59 -8.30
C TYR A 76 7.14 -11.14 -8.61
N ILE A 77 8.15 -10.77 -7.83
CA ILE A 77 9.51 -11.33 -7.97
C ILE A 77 9.47 -12.85 -7.80
N LYS A 78 8.79 -13.35 -6.76
CA LYS A 78 8.65 -14.79 -6.49
C LYS A 78 7.88 -15.53 -7.58
N SER A 79 6.85 -14.91 -8.14
CA SER A 79 6.09 -15.46 -9.28
C SER A 79 6.98 -15.65 -10.51
N VAL A 80 7.84 -14.67 -10.81
CA VAL A 80 8.79 -14.74 -11.94
C VAL A 80 9.87 -15.80 -11.68
N ASP A 81 10.47 -15.79 -10.50
CA ASP A 81 11.51 -16.76 -10.09
C ASP A 81 10.99 -18.20 -10.18
N HIS A 82 9.80 -18.44 -9.62
CA HIS A 82 9.13 -19.74 -9.69
C HIS A 82 8.83 -20.17 -11.12
N GLY A 83 8.37 -19.23 -11.97
CA GLY A 83 8.08 -19.50 -13.37
C GLY A 83 9.31 -19.87 -14.20
N ILE A 84 10.48 -19.29 -13.89
CA ILE A 84 11.75 -19.61 -14.55
C ILE A 84 12.22 -21.02 -14.17
N ASP A 85 12.13 -21.37 -12.89
CA ASP A 85 12.66 -22.63 -12.37
C ASP A 85 11.79 -23.85 -12.72
N HIS A 86 10.46 -23.69 -12.72
CA HIS A 86 9.53 -24.82 -12.81
C HIS A 86 8.84 -24.98 -14.18
N ILE A 87 8.96 -24.01 -15.10
CA ILE A 87 8.31 -24.08 -16.43
C ILE A 87 9.34 -23.97 -17.56
N PRO A 88 10.17 -25.02 -17.77
CA PRO A 88 11.21 -25.03 -18.80
C PRO A 88 10.63 -25.02 -20.24
N ALA A 89 9.36 -25.39 -20.41
CA ALA A 89 8.65 -25.31 -21.69
C ALA A 89 8.43 -23.85 -22.15
N ARG A 90 8.24 -22.93 -21.20
CA ARG A 90 8.00 -21.50 -21.47
C ARG A 90 9.27 -20.66 -21.37
N HIS A 91 10.22 -21.08 -20.53
CA HIS A 91 11.48 -20.40 -20.30
C HIS A 91 12.66 -21.34 -20.62
N PRO A 92 13.13 -21.41 -21.88
CA PRO A 92 14.33 -22.16 -22.20
C PRO A 92 15.52 -21.56 -21.44
N LYS A 93 16.45 -22.40 -20.96
CA LYS A 93 17.57 -22.01 -20.07
C LYS A 93 18.51 -20.91 -20.61
N ILE A 94 18.37 -20.56 -21.89
CA ILE A 94 19.17 -19.53 -22.60
C ILE A 94 18.41 -18.19 -22.70
N ALA A 95 17.12 -18.16 -22.31
CA ALA A 95 16.30 -16.96 -22.40
C ALA A 95 16.68 -15.93 -21.33
N THR A 96 17.01 -14.73 -21.77
CA THR A 96 17.18 -13.56 -20.89
C THR A 96 15.83 -12.94 -20.60
N TYR A 97 15.45 -12.85 -19.33
CA TYR A 97 14.26 -12.09 -18.91
C TYR A 97 14.68 -10.69 -18.45
N ARG A 98 13.80 -9.71 -18.68
CA ARG A 98 14.00 -8.33 -18.22
C ARG A 98 12.69 -7.78 -17.69
N TYR A 99 12.75 -7.13 -16.53
CA TYR A 99 11.58 -6.45 -15.98
C TYR A 99 11.15 -5.28 -16.87
N GLY A 100 9.85 -5.13 -17.05
CA GLY A 100 9.26 -4.02 -17.79
C GLY A 100 9.25 -2.71 -17.01
N PHE A 101 8.93 -1.61 -17.70
CA PHE A 101 8.84 -0.28 -17.10
C PHE A 101 7.84 -0.21 -15.93
N SER A 102 6.74 -0.96 -16.00
CA SER A 102 5.73 -1.00 -14.94
C SER A 102 6.27 -1.47 -13.58
N PHE A 103 7.27 -2.37 -13.58
CA PHE A 103 7.90 -2.82 -12.35
C PHE A 103 8.72 -1.71 -11.68
N ILE A 104 9.43 -0.91 -12.49
CA ILE A 104 10.18 0.26 -12.01
C ILE A 104 9.20 1.30 -11.44
N LEU A 105 8.10 1.57 -12.14
CA LEU A 105 7.04 2.46 -11.65
C LEU A 105 6.45 2.00 -10.32
N SER A 106 6.30 0.68 -10.10
CA SER A 106 5.81 0.13 -8.84
C SER A 106 6.74 0.46 -7.67
N TRP A 107 8.05 0.32 -7.85
CA TRP A 107 9.05 0.70 -6.84
C TRP A 107 9.07 2.21 -6.58
N ILE A 108 8.96 3.03 -7.62
CA ILE A 108 8.85 4.48 -7.46
C ILE A 108 7.59 4.85 -6.66
N SER A 109 6.45 4.23 -6.97
CA SER A 109 5.20 4.41 -6.23
C SER A 109 5.37 4.05 -4.75
N PHE A 110 5.96 2.88 -4.46
CA PHE A 110 6.28 2.47 -3.09
C PHE A 110 7.08 3.56 -2.33
N VAL A 111 8.16 4.08 -2.93
CA VAL A 111 9.00 5.12 -2.31
C VAL A 111 8.20 6.39 -2.05
N ILE A 112 7.37 6.83 -3.01
CA ILE A 112 6.53 8.03 -2.85
C ILE A 112 5.56 7.86 -1.68
N TYR A 113 4.86 6.72 -1.59
CA TYR A 113 3.92 6.46 -0.51
C TYR A 113 4.60 6.34 0.85
N PHE A 114 5.78 5.70 0.89
CA PHE A 114 6.57 5.60 2.12
C PHE A 114 7.02 6.98 2.60
N LEU A 115 7.59 7.81 1.72
CA LEU A 115 8.00 9.18 2.05
C LEU A 115 6.82 10.05 2.47
N ALA A 116 5.68 9.96 1.77
CA ALA A 116 4.46 10.66 2.16
C ALA A 116 3.99 10.26 3.57
N GLY A 117 4.01 8.96 3.87
CA GLY A 117 3.73 8.43 5.21
C GLY A 117 4.68 9.01 6.27
N CYS A 118 5.98 9.01 6.01
CA CYS A 118 6.97 9.63 6.89
C CYS A 118 6.72 11.13 7.10
N VAL A 119 6.45 11.88 6.03
CA VAL A 119 6.15 13.32 6.11
C VAL A 119 4.93 13.58 6.99
N PHE A 120 3.83 12.85 6.80
CA PHE A 120 2.65 13.00 7.65
C PHE A 120 2.89 12.55 9.10
N LEU A 121 3.73 11.53 9.34
CA LEU A 121 4.13 11.12 10.70
C LEU A 121 4.92 12.22 11.40
N PHE A 122 5.94 12.81 10.74
CA PHE A 122 6.74 13.88 11.33
C PHE A 122 5.94 15.19 11.47
N ALA A 123 5.10 15.52 10.50
CA ALA A 123 4.19 16.68 10.56
C ALA A 123 3.04 16.50 11.57
N SER A 124 2.86 15.29 12.11
CA SER A 124 1.86 15.00 13.14
C SER A 124 2.36 15.28 14.57
N HIS A 125 3.58 15.77 14.77
CA HIS A 125 4.03 16.17 16.10
C HIS A 125 3.02 17.16 16.71
N LYS A 126 2.71 16.99 18.01
CA LYS A 126 1.70 17.80 18.71
C LYS A 126 2.18 19.26 18.69
N GLN A 127 1.69 20.03 17.71
CA GLN A 127 1.95 21.46 17.67
C GLN A 127 1.15 22.04 18.83
N LYS A 128 1.84 22.68 19.78
CA LYS A 128 1.15 23.46 20.82
C LYS A 128 0.26 24.45 20.10
N THR A 129 -0.96 24.57 20.59
CA THR A 129 -2.08 25.38 20.12
C THR A 129 -1.64 26.85 19.96
N GLU A 130 -1.00 27.20 18.85
CA GLU A 130 -0.71 28.60 18.46
C GLU A 130 -1.42 28.97 17.15
N MET A 131 -2.05 27.98 16.49
CA MET A 131 -2.84 28.11 15.27
C MET A 131 -4.13 27.26 15.34
N ALA A 132 -4.76 27.14 16.52
CA ALA A 132 -6.17 26.81 16.52
C ALA A 132 -6.90 28.07 16.06
N ASP A 133 -7.61 27.98 14.94
CA ASP A 133 -8.59 29.01 14.58
C ASP A 133 -9.45 29.29 15.81
N GLU A 134 -9.64 30.57 16.14
CA GLU A 134 -10.49 31.04 17.25
C GLU A 134 -11.96 30.56 17.13
N GLU A 135 -12.33 29.86 16.04
CA GLU A 135 -13.67 29.34 15.75
C GLU A 135 -13.82 27.80 15.85
N ASP A 136 -12.78 27.01 16.15
CA ASP A 136 -12.93 25.55 16.30
C ASP A 136 -13.37 25.19 17.73
N GLU A 137 -14.66 25.38 18.05
CA GLU A 137 -15.31 25.00 19.34
C GLU A 137 -15.06 23.53 19.74
N LEU A 138 -14.68 22.68 18.77
CA LEU A 138 -14.33 21.27 18.98
C LEU A 138 -12.84 21.05 19.26
N ALA A 139 -11.96 22.01 18.96
CA ALA A 139 -10.55 21.97 19.38
C ALA A 139 -10.42 22.23 20.89
N GLU A 140 -11.33 23.03 21.45
CA GLU A 140 -11.43 23.30 22.89
C GLU A 140 -11.84 22.05 23.70
N GLN A 141 -12.52 21.08 23.08
CA GLN A 141 -12.92 19.82 23.74
C GLN A 141 -11.77 18.82 23.94
N ASP A 142 -10.69 18.94 23.17
CA ASP A 142 -9.50 18.07 23.27
C ASP A 142 -8.40 18.68 24.18
N GLU A 143 -8.64 19.87 24.73
CA GLU A 143 -7.81 20.40 25.81
C GLU A 143 -8.16 19.69 27.13
N PRO A 144 -7.16 19.26 27.92
CA PRO A 144 -7.44 18.70 29.23
C PRO A 144 -8.14 19.77 30.06
N MET A 145 -9.43 19.56 30.35
CA MET A 145 -10.20 20.43 31.21
C MET A 145 -9.49 20.53 32.55
N HIS A 146 -8.80 21.65 32.76
CA HIS A 146 -8.18 21.96 34.04
C HIS A 146 -9.31 22.23 35.03
N LEU A 147 -9.79 21.17 35.71
CA LEU A 147 -10.58 21.29 36.92
C LEU A 147 -9.66 21.82 38.04
N GLY A 148 -9.33 23.11 37.92
CA GLY A 148 -8.77 23.89 39.01
C GLY A 148 -9.78 23.91 40.14
N ARG A 149 -9.39 23.27 41.24
CA ARG A 149 -10.04 23.35 42.55
C ARG A 149 -10.15 24.83 42.95
N ILE A 150 -11.36 25.22 43.39
CA ILE A 150 -11.72 26.38 44.23
C ILE A 150 -10.54 27.07 44.92
#